data_AF-R1GA72-F1
#
_entry.id   AF-R1GA72-F1
#
_cell.length_a   1.000
_cell.length_b   1.000
_cell.length_c   1.000
_cell.angle_alpha   90.00
_cell.angle_beta   90.00
_cell.angle_gamma   90.00
#
_symmetry.space_group_name_H-M   'P 1'
#
loop_
_entity.id
_entity.type
_entity.pdbx_description
1 polymer ?
#
loop_
_entity_poly.entity_id
_entity_poly.type
_entity_poly.pdbx_seq_one_letter_code
_entity_poly.pdbx_strand_id
1 'polypeptide(L)' 'MHWRKSSYSGSSSGEDCVEVAFTGATIATRDSKAPTAGALEVPPAAWSAFLAAVTPAGPAAAAR' A
#
# COMPACT_ATOMS: atom_id res chain seq x y z
N MET A 1 -0.70 -10.80 11.75
CA MET A 1 -0.73 -9.56 10.94
C MET A 1 0.71 -9.24 10.54
N HIS A 2 1.05 -9.33 9.26
CA HIS A 2 2.41 -9.07 8.77
C HIS A 2 2.42 -7.76 7.97
N TRP A 3 3.09 -6.74 8.51
CA TRP A 3 3.23 -5.44 7.88
C TRP A 3 4.43 -5.42 6.93
N ARG A 4 4.23 -4.86 5.74
CA ARG A 4 5.27 -4.61 4.75
C ARG A 4 5.41 -3.10 4.55
N LYS A 5 6.61 -2.58 4.80
CA LYS A 5 6.97 -1.19 4.54
C LYS A 5 7.23 -0.95 3.05
N SER A 6 6.87 0.23 2.55
CA SER A 6 7.19 0.62 1.17
C SER A 6 8.70 0.72 0.94
N SER A 7 9.16 0.29 -0.24
CA SER A 7 10.57 0.44 -0.68
C SER A 7 10.96 1.88 -1.00
N TYR A 8 10.00 2.79 -1.11
CA TYR A 8 10.22 4.23 -1.23
C TYR A 8 10.40 4.92 0.13
N SER A 9 10.38 4.16 1.24
CA SER A 9 10.77 4.67 2.55
C SER A 9 12.29 4.70 2.64
N GLY A 10 12.90 5.88 2.49
CA GLY A 10 14.36 6.07 2.51
C GLY A 10 15.00 5.83 3.89
N SER A 11 16.29 5.48 3.89
CA SER A 11 17.11 5.22 5.10
C SER A 11 17.77 6.47 5.68
N SER A 12 17.63 7.63 5.04
CA SER A 12 18.14 8.90 5.52
C SER A 12 17.05 9.60 6.35
N SER A 13 17.27 9.67 7.67
CA SER A 13 16.57 10.51 8.66
C SER A 13 15.21 11.12 8.22
N GLY A 14 14.12 10.33 8.27
CA GLY A 14 12.76 10.87 8.29
C GLY A 14 11.78 10.43 7.19
N GLU A 15 12.14 9.49 6.33
CA GLU A 15 11.27 9.04 5.22
C GLU A 15 10.60 7.69 5.51
N ASP A 16 9.64 7.64 6.44
CA ASP A 16 8.73 6.49 6.51
C ASP A 16 7.41 6.77 5.79
N CYS A 17 7.17 6.02 4.72
CA CYS A 17 6.08 6.24 3.77
C CYS A 17 5.26 4.94 3.65
N VAL A 18 4.20 4.83 4.44
CA VAL A 18 3.17 3.77 4.46
C VAL A 18 3.63 2.31 4.69
N GLU A 19 2.85 1.60 5.53
CA GLU A 19 2.88 0.14 5.66
C GLU A 19 1.56 -0.46 5.21
N VAL A 20 1.63 -1.63 4.59
CA VAL A 20 0.45 -2.43 4.19
C VAL A 20 0.51 -3.81 4.82
N ALA A 21 -0.64 -4.32 5.26
CA ALA A 21 -0.80 -5.70 5.69
C ALA A 21 -2.04 -6.34 5.06
N PHE A 22 -1.87 -7.59 4.61
CA PHE A 22 -2.95 -8.42 4.07
C PHE A 22 -3.41 -9.38 5.18
N THR A 23 -4.63 -9.20 5.69
CA THR A 23 -5.18 -10.02 6.80
C THR A 23 -5.89 -11.28 6.32
N GLY A 24 -6.21 -11.35 5.03
CA GLY A 24 -7.12 -12.34 4.44
C GLY A 24 -8.57 -11.84 4.35
N ALA A 25 -9.00 -10.95 5.25
CA ALA A 25 -10.34 -10.33 5.23
C ALA A 25 -10.33 -8.88 4.71
N THR A 26 -9.24 -8.16 5.02
CA THR A 26 -9.05 -6.73 4.74
C THR A 26 -7.60 -6.47 4.31
N ILE A 27 -7.40 -5.34 3.65
CA ILE A 27 -6.09 -4.75 3.41
C ILE A 27 -6.00 -3.54 4.31
N ALA A 28 -5.06 -3.59 5.25
CA ALA A 28 -4.82 -2.51 6.19
C ALA A 28 -3.66 -1.65 5.67
N THR A 29 -3.83 -0.33 5.68
CA THR A 29 -2.78 0.65 5.35
C THR A 29 -2.63 1.61 6.51
N ARG A 30 -1.40 1.93 6.91
CA ARG A 30 -1.15 2.91 7.98
C ARG A 30 0.07 3.76 7.73
N ASP A 31 0.15 4.86 8.47
CA ASP A 31 1.35 5.67 8.58
C ASP A 31 2.39 4.92 9.43
N SER A 32 3.56 4.67 8.83
CA SER A 32 4.69 3.99 9.46
C SER A 32 5.25 4.72 10.69
N LYS A 33 5.11 6.05 10.76
CA LYS A 33 5.59 6.92 11.85
C LYS A 33 4.59 7.01 12.99
N ALA A 34 3.31 6.74 12.71
CA ALA A 34 2.24 6.76 13.70
C ALA A 34 1.49 5.41 13.77
N PRO A 35 2.17 4.28 14.07
CA PRO A 35 1.55 2.95 14.05
C PRO A 35 0.45 2.77 15.10
N THR A 36 0.42 3.60 16.14
CA THR A 36 -0.58 3.62 17.20
C THR A 36 -1.79 4.50 16.88
N ALA A 37 -1.73 5.33 15.84
CA ALA A 37 -2.86 6.16 15.39
C ALA A 37 -3.96 5.36 14.68
N GLY A 38 -3.70 4.08 14.40
CA GLY A 38 -4.63 3.16 13.73
C GLY A 38 -4.26 2.86 12.29
N ALA A 39 -5.12 2.09 11.62
CA ALA A 39 -4.97 1.72 10.22
C ALA A 39 -6.30 1.92 9.49
N LEU A 40 -6.21 2.33 8.21
CA LEU A 40 -7.33 2.28 7.29
C LEU A 40 -7.47 0.85 6.77
N GLU A 41 -8.61 0.22 7.02
CA GLU A 41 -8.90 -1.13 6.53
C GLU A 41 -9.97 -1.11 5.44
N VAL A 42 -9.67 -1.75 4.31
CA VAL A 42 -10.60 -1.85 3.18
C VAL A 42 -10.74 -3.30 2.71
N PRO A 43 -11.90 -3.69 2.15
CA PRO A 43 -12.04 -5.00 1.51
C PRO A 43 -11.11 -5.16 0.29
N PRO A 44 -10.75 -6.40 -0.09
CA PRO A 44 -9.92 -6.67 -1.27
C PRO A 44 -10.40 -6.03 -2.56
N ALA A 45 -11.70 -6.04 -2.82
CA ALA A 45 -12.26 -5.44 -4.03
C ALA A 45 -12.00 -3.92 -4.11
N ALA A 46 -12.13 -3.21 -2.99
CA ALA A 46 -11.87 -1.77 -2.93
C ALA A 46 -10.39 -1.45 -3.12
N TRP A 47 -9.50 -2.25 -2.55
CA TRP A 47 -8.06 -2.12 -2.76
C TRP A 47 -7.67 -2.31 -4.23
N SER A 48 -8.20 -3.34 -4.89
CA SER A 48 -7.96 -3.58 -6.32
C SER A 48 -8.47 -2.44 -7.20
N ALA A 49 -9.68 -1.91 -6.91
CA ALA A 49 -10.23 -0.78 -7.64
C ALA A 49 -9.38 0.49 -7.47
N PHE A 50 -8.92 0.77 -6.25
CA PHE A 50 -8.01 1.88 -5.96
C PHE A 50 -6.72 1.77 -6.78
N LEU A 51 -6.06 0.61 -6.77
CA LEU A 51 -4.83 0.39 -7.53
C LEU A 51 -5.05 0.58 -9.04
N ALA A 52 -6.17 0.09 -9.58
CA ALA A 52 -6.51 0.27 -10.99
C ALA A 52 -6.72 1.75 -11.36
N ALA A 53 -7.24 2.56 -10.44
CA ALA A 53 -7.47 3.99 -10.66
C ALA A 53 -6.18 4.83 -10.59
N VAL A 54 -5.21 4.45 -9.75
CA VAL A 54 -3.99 5.25 -9.50
C VAL A 54 -2.75 4.74 -10.22
N THR A 55 -2.78 3.53 -10.75
CA THR A 55 -1.69 3.04 -11.60
C THR A 55 -1.85 3.68 -12.97
N PRO A 56 -0.90 4.51 -13.45
CA PRO A 56 -0.93 4.96 -14.82
C PRO A 56 -0.96 3.73 -15.71
N ALA A 57 -1.81 3.70 -16.73
CA ALA A 57 -1.67 2.71 -17.77
C ALA A 57 -0.26 2.89 -18.36
N GLY A 58 0.67 1.98 -18.01
CA GLY A 58 1.88 1.83 -18.82
C GLY A 58 1.45 1.59 -20.27
N PRO A 59 2.32 1.84 -21.28
CA PRO A 59 1.99 1.43 -22.64
C PRO A 59 1.55 -0.04 -22.55
N ALA A 60 0.33 -0.31 -23.00
CA ALA A 60 -0.25 -1.65 -23.00
C ALA A 60 0.85 -2.61 -23.43
N ALA A 61 1.13 -3.63 -22.60
CA ALA A 61 2.18 -4.61 -22.83
C ALA A 61 2.33 -4.85 -24.33
N ALA A 62 3.39 -4.27 -24.90
CA ALA A 62 3.57 -4.21 -26.33
C ALA A 62 3.71 -5.64 -26.83
N ALA A 63 2.73 -6.04 -27.63
CA ALA A 63 2.81 -7.07 -28.65
C ALA A 63 3.09 -8.51 -28.19
N ARG A 64 2.23 -9.39 -28.68
CA ARG A 64 2.62 -10.74 -29.11
C ARG A 64 3.69 -10.65 -30.18
#